data_AF-A0AAU4YJ55-F1
#
_entry.id   AF-A0AAU4YJ55-F1
#
_cell.length_a   1.000
_cell.length_b   1.000
_cell.length_c   1.000
_cell.angle_alpha   90.00
_cell.angle_beta   90.00
_cell.angle_gamma   90.00
#
_symmetry.space_group_name_H-M   'P 1'
#
loop_
_entity.id
_entity.type
_entity.pdbx_description
1 polymer ?
#
loop_
_entity_poly.entity_id
_entity_poly.type
_entity_poly.pdbx_seq_one_letter_code
_entity_poly.pdbx_strand_id
1 'polypeptide(L)'
;MSGSLWLKEPGSAGRDALPSVPGSRLPADRSEADPVDELAGRLGDFIAAAVHPDEIAALLESDGLTDEQIRLRYGREDSFALAEELYARAERRFPEPGGPPAAPTGPTLLACLLRGLVFTLPGLAHVLAVPLLAGGRPAYEPLIAAALAGWAWNQALAHRAYTWLGLGDRAAAARSLLLGAPVGALLGTASAVTAEGPMVLFAAGQSLYLVAATVLLVLGRDRALLLVLAPPAGGALFAALHPMPVWAHLALPLASVIAAVALAAWAVSSELRSAGAGGAGGAAGPGGPGDPGGKPGPAGGRAHRTPARGLVTRIRTGGRGRPRLGGSVPYGLFGLGAGVLVLQVALDTPPFAVALTLGMGPAEWLLHRFRADSLAGLRASTSPHRFRVTVAAALARCLAGHLGALLTLTAAATLLWPGSGHGPGGAALAGVLLLGVVLWTALLLQAFGAVTSAAVVCCAAALATVLVPGADLLLVPAAAAVVLVGLVCALLGRVTAHR
;
A
#
# COMPACT_ATOMS: atom_id res chain seq x y z
N MET A 1 24.56 13.15 28.15
CA MET A 1 26.02 13.33 28.29
C MET A 1 26.67 12.81 27.02
N SER A 2 27.64 13.57 26.50
CA SER A 2 28.64 13.29 25.45
C SER A 2 28.18 12.60 24.15
N GLY A 3 28.33 13.17 22.97
CA GLY A 3 29.38 14.09 22.51
C GLY A 3 30.16 13.38 21.40
N SER A 4 29.79 13.66 20.16
CA SER A 4 30.41 13.14 18.95
C SER A 4 31.67 13.95 18.60
N LEU A 5 32.75 13.24 18.29
CA LEU A 5 33.99 13.78 17.73
C LEU A 5 33.90 13.81 16.21
N TRP A 6 34.21 14.97 15.65
CA TRP A 6 34.34 15.27 14.23
C TRP A 6 35.74 14.90 13.70
N LEU A 7 35.77 14.40 12.46
CA LEU A 7 36.87 14.48 11.47
C LEU A 7 36.15 14.49 10.09
N LYS A 8 35.81 15.67 9.56
CA LYS A 8 36.48 16.41 8.46
C LYS A 8 36.51 15.66 7.12
N GLU A 9 35.61 16.03 6.21
CA GLU A 9 35.70 15.73 4.76
C GLU A 9 35.98 17.01 3.97
N PRO A 10 36.85 16.97 2.95
CA PRO A 10 37.15 18.10 2.08
C PRO A 10 36.23 18.16 0.84
N GLY A 11 35.79 19.37 0.51
CA GLY A 11 35.74 19.86 -0.87
C GLY A 11 34.53 19.48 -1.75
N SER A 12 33.34 20.01 -1.46
CA SER A 12 32.31 20.18 -2.49
C SER A 12 32.53 21.51 -3.22
N ALA A 13 33.28 21.48 -4.32
CA ALA A 13 33.31 22.58 -5.27
C ALA A 13 31.92 22.73 -5.92
N GLY A 14 31.42 23.98 -5.94
CA GLY A 14 30.06 24.33 -6.29
C GLY A 14 29.70 23.99 -7.73
N ARG A 15 28.46 23.53 -7.91
CA ARG A 15 27.76 23.59 -9.19
C ARG A 15 27.40 25.05 -9.43
N ASP A 16 28.25 25.74 -10.19
CA ASP A 16 27.99 27.10 -10.62
C ASP A 16 26.94 27.08 -11.73
N ALA A 17 25.78 27.67 -11.42
CA ALA A 17 24.82 28.10 -12.41
C ALA A 17 25.53 29.06 -13.41
N LEU A 18 25.18 28.95 -14.70
CA LEU A 18 25.74 29.77 -15.77
C LEU A 18 25.77 31.26 -15.37
N PRO A 19 26.93 31.95 -15.47
CA PRO A 19 27.02 33.35 -15.08
C PRO A 19 26.21 34.24 -16.03
N SER A 20 25.59 35.26 -15.45
CA SER A 20 25.01 36.38 -16.19
C SER A 20 26.12 37.27 -16.78
N VAL A 21 25.83 37.80 -17.98
CA VAL A 21 26.72 38.53 -18.90
C VAL A 21 27.45 39.71 -18.26
N PRO A 22 28.76 39.86 -18.53
CA PRO A 22 29.33 41.17 -18.85
C PRO A 22 30.02 41.20 -20.23
N GLY A 23 29.88 42.33 -20.93
CA GLY A 23 30.26 42.48 -22.33
C GLY A 23 31.73 42.79 -22.64
N SER A 24 32.02 42.60 -23.93
CA SER A 24 33.06 43.19 -24.81
C SER A 24 34.57 42.88 -24.64
N ARG A 25 35.07 42.16 -25.67
CA ARG A 25 36.33 42.28 -26.47
C ARG A 25 37.72 41.91 -25.87
N LEU A 26 38.21 40.73 -26.32
CA LEU A 26 39.51 40.32 -26.98
C LEU A 26 40.85 40.94 -26.51
N PRO A 27 41.99 40.17 -26.45
CA PRO A 27 42.56 39.45 -27.60
C PRO A 27 43.14 38.03 -27.35
N ALA A 28 43.31 37.31 -28.47
CA ALA A 28 43.84 35.96 -28.61
C ALA A 28 45.31 35.82 -28.17
N ASP A 29 45.59 34.87 -27.26
CA ASP A 29 46.82 34.07 -27.24
C ASP A 29 46.69 32.90 -26.23
N ARG A 30 46.19 31.77 -26.73
CA ARG A 30 46.29 30.39 -26.24
C ARG A 30 45.71 29.57 -27.38
N SER A 31 46.25 28.38 -27.65
CA SER A 31 45.54 27.40 -28.51
C SER A 31 44.16 27.16 -27.89
N GLU A 32 43.16 27.92 -28.34
CA GLU A 32 41.81 27.90 -27.78
C GLU A 32 41.29 26.49 -28.02
N ALA A 33 41.09 25.74 -26.93
CA ALA A 33 40.48 24.42 -27.01
C ALA A 33 39.16 24.58 -27.78
N ASP A 34 38.88 23.65 -28.70
CA ASP A 34 37.62 23.66 -29.45
C ASP A 34 36.48 23.83 -28.42
N PRO A 35 35.62 24.87 -28.55
CA PRO A 35 34.54 25.11 -27.61
C PRO A 35 33.60 23.89 -27.48
N VAL A 36 33.53 23.04 -28.51
CA VAL A 36 32.83 21.75 -28.46
C VAL A 36 33.56 20.74 -27.57
N ASP A 37 34.89 20.70 -27.59
CA ASP A 37 35.69 19.82 -26.71
C ASP A 37 35.61 20.27 -25.24
N GLU A 38 35.57 21.58 -24.98
CA GLU A 38 35.34 22.11 -23.64
C GLU A 38 33.95 21.71 -23.11
N LEU A 39 32.92 21.82 -23.96
CA LEU A 39 31.56 21.41 -23.62
C LEU A 39 31.47 19.89 -23.40
N ALA A 40 32.14 19.11 -24.25
CA ALA A 40 32.24 17.66 -24.13
C ALA A 40 32.94 17.24 -22.84
N GLY A 41 33.99 17.95 -22.42
CA GLY A 41 34.65 17.72 -21.13
C GLY A 41 33.74 18.03 -19.95
N ARG A 42 33.03 19.16 -19.99
CA ARG A 42 32.14 19.61 -18.90
C ARG A 42 30.93 18.71 -18.70
N LEU A 43 30.32 18.25 -19.79
CA LEU A 43 29.15 17.38 -19.76
C LEU A 43 29.51 15.89 -19.96
N GLY A 44 30.80 15.56 -19.90
CA GLY A 44 31.34 14.28 -20.39
C GLY A 44 30.73 13.05 -19.77
N ASP A 45 30.39 13.07 -18.48
CA ASP A 45 29.76 11.90 -17.83
C ASP A 45 28.31 11.70 -18.27
N PHE A 46 27.56 12.78 -18.52
CA PHE A 46 26.20 12.68 -19.06
C PHE A 46 26.24 12.30 -20.54
N ILE A 47 27.06 13.00 -21.32
CA ILE A 47 27.23 12.73 -22.75
C ILE A 47 27.64 11.27 -22.93
N ALA A 48 28.62 10.76 -22.19
CA ALA A 48 29.08 9.37 -22.30
C ALA A 48 28.00 8.34 -21.94
N ALA A 49 27.08 8.68 -21.04
CA ALA A 49 25.98 7.82 -20.59
C ALA A 49 24.71 7.93 -21.45
N ALA A 50 24.57 8.98 -22.26
CA ALA A 50 23.41 9.21 -23.10
C ALA A 50 23.22 8.06 -24.10
N VAL A 51 21.98 7.60 -24.23
CA VAL A 51 21.60 6.48 -25.11
C VAL A 51 21.27 6.96 -26.52
N HIS A 52 20.88 8.24 -26.66
CA HIS A 52 20.52 8.86 -27.93
C HIS A 52 20.95 10.34 -27.95
N PRO A 53 21.36 10.92 -29.10
CA PRO A 53 21.70 12.33 -29.22
C PRO A 53 20.59 13.27 -28.73
N ASP A 54 19.31 12.93 -28.95
CA ASP A 54 18.18 13.73 -28.45
C ASP A 54 18.16 13.91 -26.91
N GLU A 55 18.73 12.97 -26.14
CA GLU A 55 18.87 13.15 -24.68
C GLU A 55 19.87 14.27 -24.35
N ILE A 56 20.92 14.40 -25.17
CA ILE A 56 21.89 15.49 -25.07
C ILE A 56 21.24 16.80 -25.52
N ALA A 57 20.49 16.81 -26.63
CA ALA A 57 19.76 18.00 -27.08
C ALA A 57 18.78 18.51 -26.00
N ALA A 58 18.02 17.61 -25.38
CA ALA A 58 17.10 17.95 -24.29
C ALA A 58 17.83 18.51 -23.06
N LEU A 59 19.03 18.01 -22.74
CA LEU A 59 19.84 18.58 -21.67
C LEU A 59 20.34 19.99 -22.03
N LEU A 60 20.86 20.19 -23.25
CA LEU A 60 21.34 21.49 -23.71
C LEU A 60 20.22 22.54 -23.67
N GLU A 61 19.02 22.17 -24.12
CA GLU A 61 17.82 23.03 -24.07
C GLU A 61 17.40 23.31 -22.62
N SER A 62 17.39 22.29 -21.76
CA SER A 62 17.06 22.46 -20.33
C SER A 62 18.06 23.36 -19.58
N ASP A 63 19.32 23.36 -20.00
CA ASP A 63 20.36 24.26 -19.48
C ASP A 63 20.27 25.68 -20.08
N GLY A 64 19.31 25.91 -20.99
CA GLY A 64 18.97 27.21 -21.54
C GLY A 64 19.80 27.62 -22.76
N LEU A 65 20.48 26.68 -23.42
CA LEU A 65 21.20 26.95 -24.67
C LEU A 65 20.20 27.14 -25.81
N THR A 66 20.17 28.35 -26.38
CA THR A 66 19.36 28.63 -27.57
C THR A 66 20.12 28.32 -28.85
N ASP A 67 19.42 28.02 -29.94
CA ASP A 67 20.06 27.74 -31.23
C ASP A 67 20.95 28.89 -31.72
N GLU A 68 20.60 30.14 -31.39
CA GLU A 68 21.43 31.30 -31.70
C GLU A 68 22.75 31.33 -30.93
N GLN A 69 22.72 30.98 -29.64
CA GLN A 69 23.94 30.80 -28.85
C GLN A 69 24.77 29.64 -29.39
N ILE A 70 24.11 28.58 -29.87
CA ILE A 70 24.79 27.40 -30.40
C ILE A 70 25.51 27.70 -31.71
N ARG A 71 24.87 28.41 -32.64
CA ARG A 71 25.50 28.89 -33.88
C ARG A 71 26.69 29.79 -33.59
N LEU A 72 26.54 30.75 -32.68
CA LEU A 72 27.56 31.76 -32.41
C LEU A 72 28.76 31.22 -31.64
N ARG A 73 28.56 30.26 -30.71
CA ARG A 73 29.61 29.76 -29.81
C ARG A 73 30.22 28.44 -30.25
N TYR A 74 29.44 27.57 -30.88
CA TYR A 74 29.86 26.21 -31.24
C TYR A 74 29.87 25.96 -32.75
N GLY A 75 29.39 26.91 -33.57
CA GLY A 75 29.43 26.79 -35.03
C GLY A 75 28.53 25.67 -35.57
N ARG A 76 27.44 25.35 -34.86
CA ARG A 76 26.44 24.34 -35.24
C ARG A 76 25.07 24.96 -35.41
N GLU A 77 24.27 24.40 -36.32
CA GLU A 77 23.01 25.01 -36.75
C GLU A 77 21.98 25.10 -35.63
N ASP A 78 21.91 24.05 -34.81
CA ASP A 78 20.96 23.92 -33.69
C ASP A 78 21.47 22.95 -32.61
N SER A 79 20.65 22.78 -31.57
CA SER A 79 20.89 21.84 -30.46
C SER A 79 21.00 20.37 -30.88
N PHE A 80 20.34 19.96 -31.96
CA PHE A 80 20.41 18.57 -32.46
C PHE A 80 21.74 18.30 -33.15
N ALA A 81 22.18 19.19 -34.04
CA ALA A 81 23.46 19.08 -34.73
C ALA A 81 24.65 19.08 -33.75
N LEU A 82 24.58 19.93 -32.72
CA LEU A 82 25.58 19.94 -31.65
C LEU A 82 25.53 18.64 -30.81
N ALA A 83 24.33 18.15 -30.50
CA ALA A 83 24.16 16.92 -29.74
C ALA A 83 24.68 15.68 -30.50
N GLU A 84 24.45 15.57 -31.81
CA GLU A 84 24.98 14.49 -32.64
C GLU A 84 26.51 14.47 -32.66
N GLU A 85 27.14 15.63 -32.78
CA GLU A 85 28.59 15.73 -32.75
C GLU A 85 29.17 15.35 -31.37
N LEU A 86 28.58 15.86 -30.28
CA LEU A 86 28.96 15.49 -28.92
C LEU A 86 28.76 13.99 -28.67
N TYR A 87 27.69 13.41 -29.20
CA TYR A 87 27.40 11.99 -29.12
C TYR A 87 28.45 11.15 -29.86
N ALA A 88 28.84 11.57 -31.07
CA ALA A 88 29.83 10.88 -31.90
C ALA A 88 31.26 10.95 -31.33
N ARG A 89 31.64 12.05 -30.68
CA ARG A 89 33.01 12.28 -30.16
C ARG A 89 33.30 11.52 -28.86
N ALA A 90 32.31 11.30 -28.01
CA ALA A 90 32.56 10.80 -26.66
C ALA A 90 32.50 9.26 -26.58
N GLU A 91 33.50 8.66 -25.92
CA GLU A 91 33.51 7.23 -25.60
C GLU A 91 32.31 6.87 -24.72
N ARG A 92 31.51 5.90 -25.17
CA ARG A 92 30.27 5.50 -24.47
C ARG A 92 30.62 4.80 -23.17
N ARG A 93 30.20 5.39 -22.06
CA ARG A 93 30.34 4.83 -20.72
C ARG A 93 28.95 4.78 -20.12
N PHE A 94 28.46 3.58 -19.85
CA PHE A 94 27.17 3.37 -19.18
C PHE A 94 27.46 3.04 -17.71
N PRO A 95 27.71 4.05 -16.85
CA PRO A 95 27.93 3.78 -15.43
C PRO A 95 26.72 3.03 -14.89
N GLU A 96 26.98 1.96 -14.14
CA GLU A 96 25.91 1.32 -13.39
C GLU A 96 25.24 2.40 -12.52
N PRO A 97 23.89 2.55 -12.58
CA PRO A 97 23.19 3.48 -11.73
C PRO A 97 23.65 3.27 -10.29
N GLY A 98 24.03 4.36 -9.60
CA GLY A 98 24.43 4.29 -8.20
C GLY A 98 23.44 3.42 -7.41
N GLY A 99 23.98 2.49 -6.61
CA GLY A 99 23.16 1.53 -5.88
C GLY A 99 21.98 2.21 -5.20
N PRO A 100 20.78 1.63 -5.25
CA PRO A 100 19.58 2.30 -4.79
C PRO A 100 19.78 2.78 -3.34
N PRO A 101 19.21 3.95 -2.97
CA PRO A 101 19.08 4.27 -1.55
C PRO A 101 18.42 3.05 -0.87
N ALA A 102 18.93 2.65 0.29
CA ALA A 102 18.48 1.46 1.00
C ALA A 102 16.96 1.40 0.96
N ALA A 103 16.41 0.39 0.26
CA ALA A 103 14.96 0.27 0.14
C ALA A 103 14.38 0.24 1.56
N PRO A 104 13.27 0.93 1.84
CA PRO A 104 12.62 0.81 3.13
C PRO A 104 12.41 -0.67 3.41
N THR A 105 12.89 -1.12 4.57
CA THR A 105 12.86 -2.53 4.95
C THR A 105 11.40 -2.97 4.87
N GLY A 106 11.11 -3.98 4.05
CA GLY A 106 9.76 -4.52 3.93
C GLY A 106 9.20 -4.93 5.29
N PRO A 107 7.87 -5.13 5.41
CA PRO A 107 7.30 -5.53 6.69
C PRO A 107 7.94 -6.84 7.17
N THR A 108 8.23 -6.90 8.47
CA THR A 108 8.72 -8.13 9.10
C THR A 108 7.66 -9.22 9.00
N LEU A 109 8.09 -10.49 8.91
CA LEU A 109 7.16 -11.63 8.93
C LEU A 109 6.23 -11.57 10.13
N LEU A 110 6.75 -11.23 11.32
CA LEU A 110 5.95 -11.09 12.53
C LEU A 110 4.83 -10.06 12.39
N ALA A 111 5.10 -8.90 11.77
CA ALA A 111 4.08 -7.89 11.55
C ALA A 111 2.94 -8.40 10.64
N CYS A 112 3.28 -9.14 9.58
CA CYS A 112 2.29 -9.77 8.71
C CYS A 112 1.50 -10.88 9.43
N LEU A 113 2.16 -11.73 10.22
CA LEU A 113 1.49 -12.78 11.01
C LEU A 113 0.51 -12.18 12.04
N LEU A 114 0.93 -11.12 12.75
CA LEU A 114 0.07 -10.39 13.67
C LEU A 114 -1.12 -9.76 12.96
N ARG A 115 -0.95 -9.29 11.71
CA ARG A 115 -2.05 -8.80 10.89
C ARG A 115 -3.00 -9.93 10.44
N GLY A 116 -2.49 -11.14 10.21
CA GLY A 116 -3.33 -12.34 10.05
C GLY A 116 -4.27 -12.54 11.25
N LEU A 117 -3.76 -12.42 12.48
CA LEU A 117 -4.60 -12.50 13.69
C LEU A 117 -5.70 -11.44 13.73
N VAL A 118 -5.42 -10.22 13.28
CA VAL A 118 -6.42 -9.14 13.23
C VAL A 118 -7.62 -9.49 12.34
N PHE A 119 -7.42 -10.30 11.29
CA PHE A 119 -8.51 -10.75 10.43
C PHE A 119 -9.29 -11.93 11.01
N THR A 120 -8.66 -12.78 11.82
CA THR A 120 -9.27 -14.00 12.38
C THR A 120 -9.97 -13.76 13.73
N LEU A 121 -9.34 -13.04 14.65
CA LEU A 121 -9.84 -12.82 16.01
C LEU A 121 -11.26 -12.23 16.11
N PRO A 122 -11.73 -11.37 15.19
CA PRO A 122 -13.11 -10.87 15.25
C PRO A 122 -14.15 -11.97 15.19
N GLY A 123 -13.86 -13.11 14.55
CA GLY A 123 -14.76 -14.27 14.52
C GLY A 123 -15.02 -14.88 15.90
N LEU A 124 -14.13 -14.67 16.87
CA LEU A 124 -14.36 -15.11 18.26
C LEU A 124 -15.48 -14.31 18.95
N ALA A 125 -15.78 -13.10 18.48
CA ALA A 125 -16.94 -12.34 18.97
C ALA A 125 -18.26 -13.01 18.53
N HIS A 126 -18.31 -13.64 17.36
CA HIS A 126 -19.46 -14.43 16.92
C HIS A 126 -19.64 -15.68 17.77
N VAL A 127 -18.55 -16.35 18.15
CA VAL A 127 -18.59 -17.49 19.09
C VAL A 127 -19.16 -17.07 20.44
N LEU A 128 -18.74 -15.93 20.97
CA LEU A 128 -19.29 -15.38 22.21
C LEU A 128 -20.77 -15.02 22.09
N ALA A 129 -21.22 -14.63 20.91
CA ALA A 129 -22.60 -14.22 20.66
C ALA A 129 -23.57 -15.40 20.49
N VAL A 130 -23.08 -16.62 20.22
CA VAL A 130 -23.94 -17.81 19.97
C VAL A 130 -25.05 -17.99 21.02
N PRO A 131 -24.79 -17.92 22.34
CA PRO A 131 -25.85 -18.12 23.35
C PRO A 131 -26.95 -17.06 23.34
N LEU A 132 -26.69 -15.92 22.70
CA LEU A 132 -27.58 -14.75 22.64
C LEU A 132 -28.34 -14.70 21.31
N LEU A 133 -27.78 -15.29 20.27
CA LEU A 133 -28.31 -15.37 18.92
C LEU A 133 -29.01 -16.72 18.77
N ALA A 134 -30.27 -16.80 19.21
CA ALA A 134 -31.06 -18.02 19.10
C ALA A 134 -31.33 -18.38 17.63
N GLY A 135 -31.00 -19.61 17.22
CA GLY A 135 -31.39 -20.18 15.93
C GLY A 135 -30.29 -20.99 15.22
N GLY A 136 -30.69 -21.90 14.34
CA GLY A 136 -29.77 -22.67 13.47
C GLY A 136 -29.16 -21.83 12.36
N ARG A 137 -28.48 -22.46 11.38
CA ARG A 137 -27.86 -21.79 10.21
C ARG A 137 -28.65 -20.61 9.58
N PRO A 138 -29.97 -20.69 9.32
CA PRO A 138 -30.72 -19.57 8.72
C PRO A 138 -30.77 -18.30 9.59
N ALA A 139 -30.53 -18.41 10.90
CA ALA A 139 -30.47 -17.25 11.79
C ALA A 139 -29.24 -16.35 11.54
N TYR A 140 -28.22 -16.84 10.83
CA TYR A 140 -26.99 -16.08 10.55
C TYR A 140 -26.99 -15.34 9.21
N GLU A 141 -28.01 -15.57 8.35
CA GLU A 141 -28.14 -14.89 7.05
C GLU A 141 -28.08 -13.35 7.14
N PRO A 142 -28.75 -12.68 8.11
CA PRO A 142 -28.64 -11.23 8.23
C PRO A 142 -27.21 -10.76 8.56
N LEU A 143 -26.45 -11.54 9.35
CA LEU A 143 -25.06 -11.22 9.70
C LEU A 143 -24.11 -11.41 8.54
N ILE A 144 -24.37 -12.43 7.70
CA ILE A 144 -23.65 -12.68 6.45
C ILE A 144 -23.88 -11.53 5.48
N ALA A 145 -25.13 -11.09 5.30
CA ALA A 145 -25.47 -9.94 4.48
C ALA A 145 -24.73 -8.67 4.96
N ALA A 146 -24.77 -8.40 6.27
CA ALA A 146 -24.03 -7.29 6.88
C ALA A 146 -22.51 -7.38 6.68
N ALA A 147 -21.93 -8.58 6.80
CA ALA A 147 -20.50 -8.79 6.59
C ALA A 147 -20.11 -8.54 5.13
N LEU A 148 -20.88 -9.08 4.17
CA LEU A 148 -20.65 -8.90 2.73
C LEU A 148 -20.76 -7.44 2.30
N ALA A 149 -21.82 -6.75 2.73
CA ALA A 149 -21.99 -5.31 2.48
C ALA A 149 -20.85 -4.50 3.10
N GLY A 150 -20.46 -4.84 4.33
CA GLY A 150 -19.33 -4.24 5.02
C GLY A 150 -18.01 -4.44 4.28
N TRP A 151 -17.68 -5.65 3.85
CA TRP A 151 -16.45 -5.94 3.11
C TRP A 151 -16.41 -5.24 1.76
N ALA A 152 -17.51 -5.23 1.01
CA ALA A 152 -17.60 -4.51 -0.25
C ALA A 152 -17.36 -3.01 -0.06
N TRP A 153 -18.03 -2.38 0.90
CA TRP A 153 -17.84 -0.96 1.18
C TRP A 153 -16.42 -0.64 1.69
N ASN A 154 -15.93 -1.44 2.64
CA ASN A 154 -14.66 -1.20 3.29
C ASN A 154 -13.47 -1.35 2.34
N GLN A 155 -13.53 -2.26 1.37
CA GLN A 155 -12.50 -2.39 0.33
C GLN A 155 -12.46 -1.14 -0.58
N ALA A 156 -13.63 -0.63 -0.99
CA ALA A 156 -13.70 0.60 -1.76
C ALA A 156 -13.21 1.82 -0.95
N LEU A 157 -13.59 1.91 0.33
CA LEU A 157 -13.17 2.97 1.24
C LEU A 157 -11.67 2.94 1.51
N ALA A 158 -11.11 1.76 1.77
CA ALA A 158 -9.68 1.56 2.01
C ALA A 158 -8.86 1.96 0.77
N HIS A 159 -9.24 1.52 -0.43
CA HIS A 159 -8.60 1.94 -1.67
C HIS A 159 -8.58 3.46 -1.81
N ARG A 160 -9.74 4.12 -1.62
CA ARG A 160 -9.84 5.57 -1.72
C ARG A 160 -8.91 6.27 -0.74
N ALA A 161 -8.88 5.83 0.51
CA ALA A 161 -8.02 6.41 1.53
C ALA A 161 -6.53 6.16 1.24
N TYR A 162 -6.15 4.95 0.84
CA TYR A 162 -4.77 4.64 0.42
C TYR A 162 -4.34 5.43 -0.82
N THR A 163 -5.26 5.73 -1.74
CA THR A 163 -4.95 6.59 -2.90
C THR A 163 -4.55 7.99 -2.44
N TRP A 164 -5.27 8.57 -1.46
CA TRP A 164 -4.89 9.86 -0.88
C TRP A 164 -3.56 9.79 -0.11
N LEU A 165 -3.33 8.70 0.64
CA LEU A 165 -2.05 8.47 1.32
C LEU A 165 -0.89 8.35 0.33
N GLY A 166 -1.08 7.68 -0.81
CA GLY A 166 -0.10 7.58 -1.89
C GLY A 166 0.20 8.93 -2.57
N LEU A 167 -0.76 9.86 -2.55
CA LEU A 167 -0.55 11.26 -2.96
C LEU A 167 0.09 12.14 -1.87
N GLY A 168 0.32 11.59 -0.67
CA GLY A 168 0.86 12.32 0.48
C GLY A 168 -0.15 13.19 1.23
N ASP A 169 -1.45 13.16 0.87
CA ASP A 169 -2.50 13.95 1.51
C ASP A 169 -3.20 13.14 2.62
N ARG A 170 -2.54 13.05 3.78
CA ARG A 170 -3.08 12.39 4.97
C ARG A 170 -4.40 12.99 5.44
N ALA A 171 -4.58 14.30 5.28
CA ALA A 171 -5.81 14.99 5.69
C ALA A 171 -7.00 14.58 4.80
N ALA A 172 -6.80 14.46 3.48
CA ALA A 172 -7.83 13.98 2.57
C ALA A 172 -8.16 12.50 2.81
N ALA A 173 -7.15 11.68 3.12
CA ALA A 173 -7.36 10.30 3.55
C ALA A 173 -8.25 10.24 4.80
N ALA A 174 -7.89 10.99 5.85
CA ALA A 174 -8.67 11.07 7.08
C ALA A 174 -10.10 11.57 6.87
N ARG A 175 -10.30 12.61 6.04
CA ARG A 175 -11.65 13.09 5.66
C ARG A 175 -12.44 12.02 4.91
N SER A 176 -11.81 11.28 4.01
CA SER A 176 -12.48 10.20 3.27
C SER A 176 -12.95 9.08 4.20
N LEU A 177 -12.13 8.72 5.19
CA LEU A 177 -12.49 7.75 6.24
C LEU A 177 -13.61 8.30 7.13
N LEU A 178 -13.52 9.55 7.57
CA LEU A 178 -14.53 10.20 8.43
C LEU A 178 -15.92 10.20 7.79
N LEU A 179 -16.00 10.48 6.49
CA LEU A 179 -17.27 10.53 5.76
C LEU A 179 -17.75 9.16 5.30
N GLY A 180 -16.84 8.29 4.87
CA GLY A 180 -17.18 6.97 4.36
C GLY A 180 -17.51 5.97 5.46
N ALA A 181 -16.95 6.11 6.65
CA ALA A 181 -17.15 5.17 7.74
C ALA A 181 -18.61 5.07 8.21
N PRO A 182 -19.30 6.18 8.56
CA PRO A 182 -20.70 6.12 8.97
C PRO A 182 -21.61 5.50 7.90
N VAL A 183 -21.38 5.82 6.62
CA VAL A 183 -22.15 5.26 5.51
C VAL A 183 -21.95 3.75 5.41
N GLY A 184 -20.72 3.26 5.55
CA GLY A 184 -20.44 1.83 5.57
C GLY A 184 -21.12 1.09 6.71
N ALA A 185 -21.10 1.68 7.91
CA ALA A 185 -21.75 1.10 9.08
C ALA A 185 -23.28 1.04 8.90
N LEU A 186 -23.88 2.09 8.34
CA LEU A 186 -25.30 2.14 8.01
C LEU A 186 -25.68 1.13 6.93
N LEU A 187 -24.92 1.02 5.84
CA LEU A 187 -25.18 0.06 4.77
C LEU A 187 -25.05 -1.39 5.26
N GLY A 188 -24.01 -1.69 6.04
CA GLY A 188 -23.84 -3.01 6.66
C GLY A 188 -25.03 -3.36 7.56
N THR A 189 -25.40 -2.45 8.48
CA THR A 189 -26.54 -2.66 9.38
C THR A 189 -27.85 -2.79 8.62
N ALA A 190 -28.08 -1.93 7.62
CA ALA A 190 -29.29 -1.94 6.81
C ALA A 190 -29.42 -3.19 5.96
N SER A 191 -28.32 -3.82 5.53
CA SER A 191 -28.37 -5.06 4.76
C SER A 191 -28.83 -6.27 5.59
N ALA A 192 -28.79 -6.19 6.92
CA ALA A 192 -29.38 -7.16 7.83
C ALA A 192 -30.90 -6.95 8.01
N VAL A 193 -31.64 -6.68 6.93
CA VAL A 193 -33.08 -6.32 6.97
C VAL A 193 -33.97 -7.38 7.63
N THR A 194 -33.57 -8.64 7.58
CA THR A 194 -34.28 -9.78 8.15
C THR A 194 -33.87 -10.07 9.61
N ALA A 195 -32.97 -9.29 10.19
CA ALA A 195 -32.58 -9.44 11.58
C ALA A 195 -33.70 -9.00 12.52
N GLU A 196 -33.94 -9.79 13.57
CA GLU A 196 -34.90 -9.48 14.61
C GLU A 196 -34.25 -9.49 16.01
N GLY A 197 -34.82 -8.71 16.93
CA GLY A 197 -34.40 -8.69 18.33
C GLY A 197 -32.90 -8.40 18.51
N PRO A 198 -32.17 -9.18 19.34
CA PRO A 198 -30.73 -8.99 19.59
C PRO A 198 -29.84 -9.05 18.35
N MET A 199 -30.29 -9.71 17.27
CA MET A 199 -29.54 -9.85 16.02
C MET A 199 -29.28 -8.49 15.35
N VAL A 200 -30.24 -7.57 15.41
CA VAL A 200 -30.10 -6.22 14.84
C VAL A 200 -28.97 -5.46 15.53
N LEU A 201 -28.92 -5.53 16.86
CA LEU A 201 -27.87 -4.88 17.66
C LEU A 201 -26.50 -5.50 17.38
N PHE A 202 -26.44 -6.83 17.22
CA PHE A 202 -25.20 -7.51 16.88
C PHE A 202 -24.72 -7.17 15.45
N ALA A 203 -25.63 -7.12 14.46
CA ALA A 203 -25.32 -6.69 13.10
C ALA A 203 -24.81 -5.24 13.05
N ALA A 204 -25.42 -4.35 13.85
CA ALA A 204 -24.96 -2.97 14.00
C ALA A 204 -23.57 -2.89 14.63
N GLY A 205 -23.33 -3.64 15.71
CA GLY A 205 -22.02 -3.74 16.36
C GLY A 205 -20.93 -4.28 15.43
N GLN A 206 -21.23 -5.36 14.69
CA GLN A 206 -20.35 -5.92 13.66
C GLN A 206 -20.01 -4.87 12.59
N SER A 207 -21.01 -4.16 12.08
CA SER A 207 -20.82 -3.15 11.04
C SER A 207 -19.96 -1.98 11.53
N LEU A 208 -20.22 -1.49 12.74
CA LEU A 208 -19.39 -0.47 13.40
C LEU A 208 -17.95 -0.92 13.58
N TYR A 209 -17.75 -2.16 14.07
CA TYR A 209 -16.43 -2.75 14.24
C TYR A 209 -15.68 -2.85 12.90
N LEU A 210 -16.28 -3.41 11.86
CA LEU A 210 -15.63 -3.63 10.56
C LEU A 210 -15.11 -2.31 9.97
N VAL A 211 -15.91 -1.26 10.07
CA VAL A 211 -15.53 0.06 9.58
C VAL A 211 -14.46 0.70 10.48
N ALA A 212 -14.57 0.63 11.80
CA ALA A 212 -13.57 1.15 12.73
C ALA A 212 -12.21 0.45 12.54
N ALA A 213 -12.23 -0.88 12.36
CA ALA A 213 -11.06 -1.67 12.02
C ALA A 213 -10.46 -1.21 10.69
N THR A 214 -11.28 -0.96 9.66
CA THR A 214 -10.81 -0.41 8.37
C THR A 214 -10.08 0.92 8.55
N VAL A 215 -10.63 1.85 9.34
CA VAL A 215 -9.98 3.13 9.66
C VAL A 215 -8.63 2.91 10.34
N LEU A 216 -8.58 2.06 11.38
CA LEU A 216 -7.36 1.79 12.13
C LEU A 216 -6.29 1.13 11.26
N LEU A 217 -6.67 0.16 10.42
CA LEU A 217 -5.77 -0.53 9.50
C LEU A 217 -5.17 0.42 8.45
N VAL A 218 -6.01 1.27 7.83
CA VAL A 218 -5.56 2.27 6.84
C VAL A 218 -4.60 3.29 7.46
N LEU A 219 -4.81 3.67 8.71
CA LEU A 219 -3.95 4.60 9.44
C LEU A 219 -2.76 3.90 10.15
N GLY A 220 -2.53 2.61 9.91
CA GLY A 220 -1.40 1.84 10.45
C GLY A 220 -1.44 1.64 11.96
N ARG A 221 -2.64 1.51 12.56
CA ARG A 221 -2.87 1.37 14.02
C ARG A 221 -3.15 -0.08 14.42
N ASP A 222 -2.36 -1.00 13.90
CA ASP A 222 -2.59 -2.46 14.00
C ASP A 222 -2.50 -2.96 15.43
N ARG A 223 -1.55 -2.41 16.19
CA ARG A 223 -1.36 -2.73 17.60
C ARG A 223 -2.57 -2.33 18.44
N ALA A 224 -3.16 -1.18 18.15
CA ALA A 224 -4.38 -0.73 18.80
C ALA A 224 -5.53 -1.71 18.50
N LEU A 225 -5.66 -2.16 17.26
CA LEU A 225 -6.69 -3.12 16.88
C LEU A 225 -6.51 -4.49 17.56
N LEU A 226 -5.27 -5.00 17.68
CA LEU A 226 -4.98 -6.21 18.46
C LEU A 226 -5.39 -6.07 19.93
N LEU A 227 -5.09 -4.92 20.55
CA LEU A 227 -5.49 -4.65 21.94
C LEU A 227 -7.01 -4.60 22.10
N VAL A 228 -7.72 -4.02 21.14
CA VAL A 228 -9.19 -3.97 21.14
C VAL A 228 -9.81 -5.35 20.98
N LEU A 229 -9.15 -6.27 20.29
CA LEU A 229 -9.61 -7.65 20.08
C LEU A 229 -9.23 -8.60 21.22
N ALA A 230 -8.30 -8.21 22.10
CA ALA A 230 -7.88 -9.07 23.20
C ALA A 230 -9.02 -9.45 24.17
N PRO A 231 -9.93 -8.54 24.59
CA PRO A 231 -11.05 -8.91 25.47
C PRO A 231 -12.01 -9.97 24.89
N PRO A 232 -12.58 -9.82 23.67
CA PRO A 232 -13.45 -10.86 23.12
C PRO A 232 -12.68 -12.15 22.81
N ALA A 233 -11.41 -12.09 22.43
CA ALA A 233 -10.59 -13.28 22.21
C ALA A 233 -10.35 -14.06 23.52
N GLY A 234 -9.93 -13.36 24.58
CA GLY A 234 -9.75 -13.94 25.91
C GLY A 234 -11.06 -14.45 26.50
N GLY A 235 -12.15 -13.73 26.30
CA GLY A 235 -13.50 -14.13 26.69
C GLY A 235 -13.95 -15.43 26.01
N ALA A 236 -13.75 -15.54 24.70
CA ALA A 236 -14.10 -16.76 23.95
C ALA A 236 -13.30 -17.98 24.44
N LEU A 237 -11.99 -17.79 24.68
CA LEU A 237 -11.14 -18.85 25.22
C LEU A 237 -11.56 -19.25 26.65
N PHE A 238 -11.90 -18.27 27.49
CA PHE A 238 -12.39 -18.52 28.84
C PHE A 238 -13.72 -19.27 28.82
N ALA A 239 -14.67 -18.83 27.98
CA ALA A 239 -15.98 -19.45 27.83
C ALA A 239 -15.91 -20.90 27.29
N ALA A 240 -14.84 -21.25 26.58
CA ALA A 240 -14.61 -22.62 26.11
C ALA A 240 -14.23 -23.59 27.24
N LEU A 241 -13.71 -23.09 28.36
CA LEU A 241 -13.23 -23.88 29.49
C LEU A 241 -14.12 -23.75 30.73
N HIS A 242 -14.81 -22.62 30.87
CA HIS A 242 -15.57 -22.27 32.05
C HIS A 242 -16.93 -21.67 31.70
N PRO A 243 -17.99 -21.95 32.47
CA PRO A 243 -19.26 -21.25 32.29
C PRO A 243 -19.06 -19.76 32.56
N MET A 244 -19.61 -18.93 31.68
CA MET A 244 -19.51 -17.48 31.78
C MET A 244 -20.92 -16.89 32.01
N PRO A 245 -21.08 -15.84 32.85
CA PRO A 245 -22.38 -15.23 33.04
C PRO A 245 -22.88 -14.58 31.74
N VAL A 246 -24.19 -14.66 31.49
CA VAL A 246 -24.84 -14.21 30.24
C VAL A 246 -24.45 -12.77 29.86
N TRP A 247 -24.33 -11.86 30.83
CA TRP A 247 -23.97 -10.46 30.57
C TRP A 247 -22.57 -10.31 29.95
N ALA A 248 -21.63 -11.20 30.25
CA ALA A 248 -20.27 -11.11 29.74
C ALA A 248 -20.17 -11.48 28.26
N HIS A 249 -21.10 -12.30 27.75
CA HIS A 249 -21.23 -12.63 26.33
C HIS A 249 -21.58 -11.39 25.49
N LEU A 250 -22.24 -10.39 26.08
CA LEU A 250 -22.54 -9.10 25.46
C LEU A 250 -21.49 -8.03 25.77
N ALA A 251 -21.05 -7.95 27.02
CA ALA A 251 -20.19 -6.86 27.48
C ALA A 251 -18.81 -6.87 26.80
N LEU A 252 -18.23 -8.05 26.55
CA LEU A 252 -16.89 -8.14 25.95
C LEU A 252 -16.86 -7.70 24.47
N PRO A 253 -17.76 -8.20 23.58
CA PRO A 253 -17.86 -7.67 22.22
C PRO A 253 -18.23 -6.18 22.20
N LEU A 254 -19.17 -5.74 23.05
CA LEU A 254 -19.58 -4.34 23.09
C LEU A 254 -18.44 -3.40 23.50
N ALA A 255 -17.68 -3.75 24.54
CA ALA A 255 -16.51 -2.99 24.95
C ALA A 255 -15.45 -2.90 23.84
N SER A 256 -15.26 -4.00 23.09
CA SER A 256 -14.39 -4.03 21.91
C SER A 256 -14.87 -3.06 20.82
N VAL A 257 -16.16 -3.07 20.48
CA VAL A 257 -16.73 -2.14 19.49
C VAL A 257 -16.56 -0.68 19.93
N ILE A 258 -16.87 -0.36 21.18
CA ILE A 258 -16.73 1.00 21.73
C ILE A 258 -15.27 1.45 21.66
N ALA A 259 -14.34 0.59 22.07
CA ALA A 259 -12.91 0.89 22.02
C ALA A 259 -12.41 1.07 20.58
N ALA A 260 -12.84 0.22 19.63
CA ALA A 260 -12.51 0.35 18.21
C ALA A 260 -12.95 1.70 17.66
N VAL A 261 -14.21 2.08 17.89
CA VAL A 261 -14.81 3.33 17.41
C VAL A 261 -14.12 4.54 18.03
N ALA A 262 -13.87 4.52 19.34
CA ALA A 262 -13.18 5.60 20.04
C ALA A 262 -11.76 5.80 19.51
N LEU A 263 -10.99 4.72 19.32
CA LEU A 263 -9.63 4.78 18.78
C LEU A 263 -9.61 5.20 17.31
N ALA A 264 -10.58 4.75 16.50
CA ALA A 264 -10.71 5.16 15.11
C ALA A 264 -11.01 6.67 15.01
N ALA A 265 -11.96 7.17 15.81
CA ALA A 265 -12.29 8.59 15.89
C ALA A 265 -11.08 9.41 16.36
N TRP A 266 -10.37 8.93 17.39
CA TRP A 266 -9.14 9.56 17.87
C TRP A 266 -8.07 9.61 16.77
N ALA A 267 -7.82 8.49 16.07
CA ALA A 267 -6.84 8.42 15.00
C ALA A 267 -7.16 9.40 13.86
N VAL A 268 -8.40 9.41 13.37
CA VAL A 268 -8.84 10.35 12.33
C VAL A 268 -8.71 11.80 12.80
N SER A 269 -9.13 12.11 14.03
CA SER A 269 -9.02 13.46 14.58
C SER A 269 -7.56 13.92 14.72
N SER A 270 -6.64 12.99 15.03
CA SER A 270 -5.21 13.29 15.15
C SER A 270 -4.59 13.69 13.81
N GLU A 271 -4.97 13.01 12.71
CA GLU A 271 -4.53 13.36 11.36
C GLU A 271 -5.06 14.72 10.91
N LEU A 272 -6.33 15.01 11.21
CA LEU A 272 -6.95 16.30 10.87
C LEU A 272 -6.35 17.47 11.65
N ARG A 273 -6.08 17.30 12.96
CA ARG A 273 -5.41 18.33 13.77
C ARG A 273 -3.99 18.61 13.31
N SER A 274 -3.24 17.55 12.97
CA SER A 274 -1.87 17.68 12.46
C SER A 274 -1.80 18.47 11.15
N ALA A 275 -2.82 18.33 10.30
CA ALA A 275 -2.94 19.10 9.08
C ALA A 275 -3.25 20.60 9.32
N GLY A 276 -4.10 20.90 10.31
CA GLY A 276 -4.45 22.28 10.69
C GLY A 276 -3.28 23.06 11.30
N ALA A 277 -2.49 22.42 12.18
CA ALA A 277 -1.31 23.03 12.80
C ALA A 277 -0.21 23.39 11.78
N GLY A 278 -0.02 22.54 10.76
CA GLY A 278 0.93 22.79 9.66
C GLY A 278 0.50 23.90 8.70
N GLY A 279 -0.78 24.30 8.69
CA GLY A 279 -1.30 25.42 7.91
C GLY A 279 -1.21 26.77 8.64
N ALA A 280 -1.37 26.77 9.97
CA ALA A 280 -1.34 27.98 10.78
C ALA A 280 0.09 28.52 11.04
N GLY A 281 1.11 27.66 11.06
CA GLY A 281 2.52 28.07 11.24
C GLY A 281 3.17 28.78 10.04
N GLY A 282 2.43 28.98 8.94
CA GLY A 282 2.89 29.71 7.76
C GLY A 282 2.52 31.19 7.72
N ALA A 283 1.64 31.67 8.62
CA ALA A 283 0.99 32.97 8.48
C ALA A 283 0.99 33.85 9.75
N ALA A 284 1.80 33.55 10.77
CA ALA A 284 1.90 34.37 11.97
C ALA A 284 3.37 34.62 12.35
N GLY A 285 3.95 35.70 11.83
CA GLY A 285 5.10 36.33 12.48
C GLY A 285 4.59 37.12 13.69
N PRO A 286 5.14 36.95 14.90
CA PRO A 286 4.72 37.75 16.04
C PRO A 286 5.38 39.14 15.94
N GLY A 287 4.55 40.16 15.69
CA GLY A 287 4.93 41.55 15.94
C GLY A 287 5.08 41.77 17.44
N GLY A 288 6.29 42.16 17.87
CA GLY A 288 6.55 42.57 19.25
C GLY A 288 6.18 44.04 19.47
N PRO A 289 5.72 44.43 20.67
CA PRO A 289 5.55 45.83 21.03
C PRO A 289 6.92 46.46 21.34
N GLY A 290 7.12 47.69 20.88
CA GLY A 290 8.35 48.45 21.07
C GLY A 290 8.50 49.03 22.47
N ASP A 291 9.75 49.23 22.88
CA ASP A 291 10.15 50.06 24.02
C ASP A 291 11.40 50.89 23.61
N PRO A 292 11.47 52.21 23.88
CA PRO A 292 12.53 53.08 23.41
C PRO A 292 13.55 53.37 24.52
N GLY A 293 14.82 53.01 24.31
CA GLY A 293 15.93 53.57 25.09
C GLY A 293 17.09 52.60 25.39
N GLY A 294 18.23 52.79 24.72
CA GLY A 294 19.48 52.12 25.07
C GLY A 294 20.60 52.37 24.05
N LYS A 295 21.69 53.01 24.50
CA LYS A 295 22.87 53.42 23.71
C LYS A 295 23.70 52.25 23.13
N PRO A 296 24.53 52.47 22.09
CA PRO A 296 25.28 51.40 21.43
C PRO A 296 26.62 51.11 22.14
N GLY A 297 26.94 49.82 22.33
CA GLY A 297 28.24 49.31 22.76
C GLY A 297 28.74 48.21 21.82
N PRO A 298 30.06 48.01 21.63
CA PRO A 298 30.60 47.19 20.56
C PRO A 298 30.83 45.71 20.96
N ALA A 299 30.72 44.85 19.94
CA ALA A 299 31.35 43.55 19.76
C ALA A 299 31.38 42.55 20.92
N GLY A 300 30.62 41.46 20.80
CA GLY A 300 30.78 40.27 21.64
C GLY A 300 29.67 39.26 21.40
N GLY A 301 30.02 38.12 20.81
CA GLY A 301 29.07 37.16 20.26
C GLY A 301 28.04 36.58 21.25
N ARG A 302 26.87 36.27 20.71
CA ARG A 302 26.00 35.16 21.15
C ARG A 302 24.87 34.94 20.15
N ALA A 303 24.88 33.74 19.58
CA ALA A 303 23.74 32.89 19.26
C ALA A 303 22.47 33.57 18.68
N HIS A 304 22.48 33.80 17.36
CA HIS A 304 21.24 33.82 16.59
C HIS A 304 20.86 32.37 16.23
N ARG A 305 19.85 31.82 16.91
CA ARG A 305 19.12 30.64 16.43
C ARG A 305 18.30 31.07 15.21
N THR A 306 18.83 30.81 14.02
CA THR A 306 18.06 30.83 12.77
C THR A 306 17.44 29.45 12.58
N PRO A 307 16.11 29.33 12.43
CA PRO A 307 15.51 28.10 11.94
C PRO A 307 15.80 28.05 10.44
N ALA A 308 16.85 27.34 10.04
CA ALA A 308 17.04 26.98 8.64
C ALA A 308 15.94 25.97 8.28
N ARG A 309 14.80 26.52 7.88
CA ARG A 309 13.79 25.89 7.05
C ARG A 309 14.52 25.07 6.00
N GLY A 310 14.51 23.76 6.17
CA GLY A 310 14.80 22.84 5.08
C GLY A 310 13.86 23.20 3.95
N LEU A 311 14.41 23.82 2.91
CA LEU A 311 13.78 23.99 1.62
C LEU A 311 13.71 22.61 0.96
N VAL A 312 12.93 21.71 1.59
CA VAL A 312 12.18 20.74 0.81
C VAL A 312 11.23 21.63 0.03
N THR A 313 11.64 21.96 -1.19
CA THR A 313 10.71 22.33 -2.25
C THR A 313 9.62 21.26 -2.21
N ARG A 314 8.56 21.55 -1.46
CA ARG A 314 7.24 21.06 -1.78
C ARG A 314 7.08 21.52 -3.21
N ILE A 315 7.39 20.63 -4.13
CA ILE A 315 6.73 20.60 -5.42
C ILE A 315 5.26 20.59 -5.02
N ARG A 316 4.64 21.78 -5.00
CA ARG A 316 3.21 21.90 -5.19
C ARG A 316 3.02 21.27 -6.54
N THR A 317 2.75 19.96 -6.54
CA THR A 317 2.20 19.28 -7.69
C THR A 317 0.86 19.95 -7.90
N GLY A 318 0.88 21.03 -8.67
CA GLY A 318 -0.31 21.66 -9.19
C GLY A 318 -1.16 20.58 -9.84
N GLY A 319 -2.40 20.49 -9.40
CA GLY A 319 -3.44 19.78 -10.16
C GLY A 319 -3.24 18.28 -10.41
N ARG A 320 -2.72 17.48 -9.48
CA ARG A 320 -3.05 16.04 -9.54
C ARG A 320 -4.54 15.91 -9.21
N GLY A 321 -5.35 15.64 -10.23
CA GLY A 321 -6.81 15.53 -10.12
C GLY A 321 -7.22 14.63 -8.97
N ARG A 322 -8.25 15.04 -8.21
CA ARG A 322 -8.79 14.26 -7.09
C ARG A 322 -9.10 12.84 -7.58
N PRO A 323 -8.79 11.78 -6.81
CA PRO A 323 -9.14 10.41 -7.16
C PRO A 323 -10.62 10.31 -7.53
N ARG A 324 -10.91 9.82 -8.74
CA ARG A 324 -12.27 9.64 -9.24
C ARG A 324 -13.02 8.68 -8.31
N LEU A 325 -14.26 9.01 -7.96
CA LEU A 325 -15.09 8.18 -7.08
C LEU A 325 -15.28 6.77 -7.65
N GLY A 326 -15.56 6.66 -8.95
CA GLY A 326 -15.72 5.38 -9.65
C GLY A 326 -14.48 4.48 -9.65
N GLY A 327 -13.28 5.02 -9.41
CA GLY A 327 -12.05 4.23 -9.35
C GLY A 327 -11.99 3.23 -8.20
N SER A 328 -12.87 3.35 -7.21
CA SER A 328 -12.93 2.43 -6.05
C SER A 328 -13.95 1.30 -6.21
N VAL A 329 -14.82 1.36 -7.23
CA VAL A 329 -15.88 0.35 -7.46
C VAL A 329 -15.30 -1.05 -7.68
N PRO A 330 -14.24 -1.26 -8.49
CA PRO A 330 -13.68 -2.59 -8.67
C PRO A 330 -13.17 -3.23 -7.37
N TYR A 331 -12.66 -2.43 -6.44
CA TYR A 331 -12.18 -2.92 -5.13
C TYR A 331 -13.34 -3.38 -4.25
N GLY A 332 -14.48 -2.68 -4.29
CA GLY A 332 -15.68 -3.12 -3.59
C GLY A 332 -16.28 -4.39 -4.17
N LEU A 333 -16.34 -4.50 -5.51
CA LEU A 333 -16.78 -5.73 -6.19
C LEU A 333 -15.83 -6.91 -5.90
N PHE A 334 -14.53 -6.68 -5.91
CA PHE A 334 -13.55 -7.69 -5.50
C PHE A 334 -13.79 -8.14 -4.05
N GLY A 335 -13.99 -7.20 -3.13
CA GLY A 335 -14.31 -7.49 -1.73
C GLY A 335 -15.57 -8.34 -1.57
N LEU A 336 -16.62 -8.03 -2.33
CA LEU A 336 -17.87 -8.80 -2.35
C LEU A 336 -17.64 -10.22 -2.87
N GLY A 337 -17.04 -10.37 -4.06
CA GLY A 337 -16.82 -11.67 -4.69
C GLY A 337 -15.91 -12.58 -3.86
N ALA A 338 -14.77 -12.06 -3.40
CA ALA A 338 -13.88 -12.80 -2.50
C ALA A 338 -14.57 -13.15 -1.17
N GLY A 339 -15.37 -12.23 -0.63
CA GLY A 339 -16.15 -12.42 0.58
C GLY A 339 -17.15 -13.58 0.48
N VAL A 340 -17.91 -13.66 -0.62
CA VAL A 340 -18.85 -14.76 -0.85
C VAL A 340 -18.10 -16.10 -0.87
N LEU A 341 -16.99 -16.21 -1.62
CA LEU A 341 -16.21 -17.44 -1.70
C LEU A 341 -15.68 -17.90 -0.32
N VAL A 342 -15.20 -16.97 0.49
CA VAL A 342 -14.71 -17.27 1.85
C VAL A 342 -15.85 -17.67 2.79
N LEU A 343 -17.00 -16.98 2.72
CA LEU A 343 -18.15 -17.29 3.59
C LEU A 343 -18.78 -18.64 3.29
N GLN A 344 -18.81 -19.08 2.02
CA GLN A 344 -19.26 -20.44 1.69
C GLN A 344 -18.40 -21.49 2.42
N VAL A 345 -17.06 -21.34 2.35
CA VAL A 345 -16.14 -22.22 3.10
C VAL A 345 -16.34 -22.08 4.61
N ALA A 346 -16.58 -20.88 5.12
CA ALA A 346 -16.82 -20.66 6.56
C ALA A 346 -18.08 -21.35 7.07
N LEU A 347 -19.12 -21.42 6.24
CA LEU A 347 -20.34 -22.12 6.57
C LEU A 347 -20.12 -23.63 6.56
N ASP A 348 -19.53 -24.16 5.50
CA ASP A 348 -19.44 -25.62 5.28
C ASP A 348 -18.31 -26.29 6.06
N THR A 349 -17.17 -25.61 6.19
CA THR A 349 -15.98 -26.10 6.90
C THR A 349 -15.32 -24.98 7.70
N PRO A 350 -15.88 -24.61 8.87
CA PRO A 350 -15.33 -23.57 9.74
C PRO A 350 -13.80 -23.60 10.00
N PRO A 351 -13.15 -24.76 10.27
CA PRO A 351 -11.69 -24.77 10.46
C PRO A 351 -10.92 -24.28 9.22
N PHE A 352 -11.46 -24.47 8.02
CA PHE A 352 -10.82 -24.02 6.79
C PHE A 352 -10.91 -22.50 6.62
N ALA A 353 -12.03 -21.88 7.03
CA ALA A 353 -12.13 -20.43 7.06
C ALA A 353 -11.18 -19.79 8.08
N VAL A 354 -10.95 -20.43 9.23
CA VAL A 354 -9.91 -20.00 10.18
C VAL A 354 -8.53 -20.06 9.52
N ALA A 355 -8.22 -21.14 8.80
CA ALA A 355 -6.96 -21.26 8.07
C ALA A 355 -6.80 -20.20 6.96
N LEU A 356 -7.86 -19.92 6.19
CA LEU A 356 -7.86 -18.88 5.14
C LEU A 356 -7.62 -17.48 5.73
N THR A 357 -8.29 -17.14 6.82
CA THR A 357 -8.16 -15.82 7.46
C THR A 357 -6.79 -15.64 8.11
N LEU A 358 -6.27 -16.65 8.83
CA LEU A 358 -4.90 -16.63 9.38
C LEU A 358 -3.86 -16.58 8.25
N GLY A 359 -4.13 -17.28 7.14
CA GLY A 359 -3.32 -17.34 5.94
C GLY A 359 -3.12 -15.98 5.26
N MET A 360 -3.95 -14.97 5.56
CA MET A 360 -3.77 -13.60 5.08
C MET A 360 -2.44 -12.98 5.52
N GLY A 361 -1.91 -13.36 6.70
CA GLY A 361 -0.60 -12.88 7.16
C GLY A 361 0.56 -13.37 6.30
N PRO A 362 0.76 -14.70 6.16
CA PRO A 362 1.74 -15.25 5.21
C PRO A 362 1.53 -14.77 3.78
N ALA A 363 0.26 -14.63 3.33
CA ALA A 363 -0.07 -14.09 2.01
C ALA A 363 0.48 -12.68 1.80
N GLU A 364 0.27 -11.76 2.74
CA GLU A 364 0.78 -10.39 2.70
C GLU A 364 2.32 -10.37 2.61
N TRP A 365 3.00 -11.15 3.44
CA TRP A 365 4.46 -11.25 3.40
C TRP A 365 4.97 -11.75 2.04
N LEU A 366 4.30 -12.75 1.45
CA LEU A 366 4.63 -13.29 0.13
C LEU A 366 4.34 -12.30 -1.00
N LEU A 367 3.33 -11.43 -0.88
CA LEU A 367 3.10 -10.34 -1.83
C LEU A 367 4.27 -9.33 -1.81
N HIS A 368 4.74 -8.95 -0.62
CA HIS A 368 5.90 -8.07 -0.48
C HIS A 368 7.17 -8.72 -1.06
N ARG A 369 7.37 -10.02 -0.80
CA ARG A 369 8.49 -10.78 -1.34
C ARG A 369 8.43 -10.92 -2.86
N PHE A 370 7.25 -11.19 -3.43
CA PHE A 370 7.06 -11.22 -4.87
C PHE A 370 7.40 -9.87 -5.52
N ARG A 371 6.98 -8.76 -4.91
CA ARG A 371 7.29 -7.41 -5.41
C ARG A 371 8.79 -7.12 -5.35
N ALA A 372 9.45 -7.47 -4.25
CA ALA A 372 10.90 -7.31 -4.10
C ALA A 372 11.67 -8.15 -5.14
N ASP A 373 11.30 -9.42 -5.30
CA ASP A 373 11.91 -10.34 -6.27
C ASP A 373 11.67 -9.88 -7.71
N SER A 374 10.50 -9.32 -8.02
CA SER A 374 10.19 -8.78 -9.35
C SER A 374 11.02 -7.53 -9.66
N LEU A 375 11.19 -6.63 -8.69
CA LEU A 375 12.06 -5.45 -8.84
C LEU A 375 13.54 -5.83 -8.99
N ALA A 376 14.00 -6.83 -8.22
CA ALA A 376 15.35 -7.38 -8.37
C ALA A 376 15.53 -8.04 -9.76
N GLY A 377 14.55 -8.82 -10.20
CA GLY A 377 14.52 -9.43 -11.52
C GLY A 377 14.51 -8.40 -12.65
N LEU A 378 13.81 -7.29 -12.48
CA LEU A 378 13.78 -6.18 -13.45
C LEU A 378 15.17 -5.56 -13.63
N ARG A 379 15.93 -5.40 -12.53
CA ARG A 379 17.29 -4.85 -12.56
C ARG A 379 18.31 -5.83 -13.14
N ALA A 380 18.14 -7.13 -12.89
CA ALA A 380 19.08 -8.16 -13.32
C ALA A 380 18.84 -8.69 -14.74
N SER A 381 17.67 -8.43 -15.33
CA SER A 381 17.29 -8.99 -16.63
C SER A 381 17.67 -8.07 -17.78
N THR A 382 18.44 -8.61 -18.73
CA THR A 382 18.84 -7.89 -19.96
C THR A 382 17.87 -8.09 -21.13
N SER A 383 16.84 -8.94 -20.98
CA SER A 383 15.82 -9.15 -22.01
C SER A 383 14.42 -9.36 -21.43
N PRO A 384 13.34 -8.99 -22.18
CA PRO A 384 11.96 -9.19 -21.73
C PRO A 384 11.61 -10.66 -21.47
N HIS A 385 12.18 -11.58 -22.24
CA HIS A 385 11.97 -13.02 -22.04
C HIS A 385 12.59 -13.48 -20.71
N ARG A 386 13.83 -13.08 -20.43
CA ARG A 386 14.50 -13.43 -19.16
C ARG A 386 13.75 -12.87 -17.96
N PHE A 387 13.27 -11.64 -18.08
CA PHE A 387 12.42 -11.02 -17.05
C PHE A 387 11.14 -11.84 -16.78
N ARG A 388 10.43 -12.27 -17.84
CA ARG A 388 9.23 -13.11 -17.72
C ARG A 388 9.52 -14.42 -16.98
N VAL A 389 10.63 -15.08 -17.30
CA VAL A 389 11.04 -16.31 -16.60
C VAL A 389 11.32 -16.04 -15.12
N THR A 390 12.02 -14.95 -14.79
CA THR A 390 12.30 -14.58 -13.40
C THR A 390 11.02 -14.27 -12.61
N VAL A 391 10.08 -13.53 -13.21
CA VAL A 391 8.78 -13.24 -12.59
C VAL A 391 7.96 -14.51 -12.42
N ALA A 392 7.93 -15.40 -13.41
CA ALA A 392 7.24 -16.69 -13.31
C ALA A 392 7.84 -17.58 -12.21
N ALA A 393 9.17 -17.61 -12.08
CA ALA A 393 9.84 -18.33 -11.00
C ALA A 393 9.56 -17.72 -9.62
N ALA A 394 9.50 -16.39 -9.51
CA ALA A 394 9.08 -15.71 -8.28
C ALA A 394 7.63 -16.01 -7.92
N LEU A 395 6.74 -16.02 -8.92
CA LEU A 395 5.33 -16.40 -8.75
C LEU A 395 5.21 -17.83 -8.23
N ALA A 396 5.88 -18.79 -8.87
CA ALA A 396 5.84 -20.19 -8.49
C ALA A 396 6.34 -20.41 -7.05
N ARG A 397 7.46 -19.78 -6.67
CA ARG A 397 8.00 -19.85 -5.30
C ARG A 397 7.04 -19.25 -4.27
N CYS A 398 6.47 -18.08 -4.57
CA CYS A 398 5.56 -17.42 -3.62
C CYS A 398 4.23 -18.19 -3.50
N LEU A 399 3.70 -18.70 -4.61
CA LEU A 399 2.48 -19.51 -4.60
C LEU A 399 2.70 -20.82 -3.85
N ALA A 400 3.83 -21.52 -4.07
CA ALA A 400 4.17 -22.72 -3.32
C ALA A 400 4.31 -22.43 -1.82
N GLY A 401 4.94 -21.31 -1.44
CA GLY A 401 5.02 -20.86 -0.05
C GLY A 401 3.64 -20.57 0.56
N HIS A 402 2.74 -19.94 -0.20
CA HIS A 402 1.38 -19.64 0.24
C HIS A 402 0.58 -20.93 0.48
N LEU A 403 0.63 -21.87 -0.48
CA LEU A 403 -0.05 -23.16 -0.37
C LEU A 403 0.52 -24.03 0.75
N GLY A 404 1.84 -24.01 0.96
CA GLY A 404 2.46 -24.69 2.10
C GLY A 404 1.98 -24.12 3.44
N ALA A 405 1.97 -22.79 3.58
CA ALA A 405 1.45 -22.14 4.78
C ALA A 405 -0.04 -22.45 4.99
N LEU A 406 -0.86 -22.35 3.96
CA LEU A 406 -2.29 -22.65 4.03
C LEU A 406 -2.53 -24.12 4.41
N LEU A 407 -1.80 -25.06 3.81
CA LEU A 407 -1.88 -26.49 4.15
C LEU A 407 -1.56 -26.74 5.63
N THR A 408 -0.48 -26.12 6.15
CA THR A 408 -0.12 -26.26 7.57
C THR A 408 -1.17 -25.66 8.50
N LEU A 409 -1.73 -24.50 8.15
CA LEU A 409 -2.79 -23.86 8.92
C LEU A 409 -4.09 -24.66 8.87
N THR A 410 -4.45 -25.23 7.72
CA THR A 410 -5.62 -26.09 7.57
C THR A 410 -5.48 -27.36 8.40
N ALA A 411 -4.31 -28.01 8.38
CA ALA A 411 -4.04 -29.17 9.22
C ALA A 411 -4.13 -28.81 10.72
N ALA A 412 -3.49 -27.73 11.15
CA ALA A 412 -3.53 -27.27 12.54
C ALA A 412 -4.96 -26.90 12.99
N ALA A 413 -5.69 -26.14 12.17
CA ALA A 413 -7.07 -25.76 12.47
C ALA A 413 -8.00 -26.97 12.56
N THR A 414 -7.77 -28.00 11.74
CA THR A 414 -8.57 -29.23 11.79
C THR A 414 -8.25 -30.06 13.03
N LEU A 415 -6.97 -30.20 13.39
CA LEU A 415 -6.53 -30.92 14.59
C LEU A 415 -7.00 -30.28 15.89
N LEU A 416 -7.10 -28.95 15.93
CA LEU A 416 -7.55 -28.19 17.09
C LEU A 416 -9.07 -28.03 17.14
N TRP A 417 -9.79 -28.45 16.09
CA TRP A 417 -11.24 -28.26 16.02
C TRP A 417 -11.97 -29.25 16.92
N PRO A 418 -12.86 -28.80 17.82
CA PRO A 418 -13.63 -29.71 18.67
C PRO A 418 -14.47 -30.71 17.84
N GLY A 419 -14.35 -32.00 18.14
CA GLY A 419 -15.15 -33.05 17.47
C GLY A 419 -14.63 -33.55 16.12
N SER A 420 -13.39 -33.21 15.73
CA SER A 420 -12.77 -33.74 14.51
C SER A 420 -12.37 -35.22 14.65
N GLY A 421 -13.29 -36.14 14.36
CA GLY A 421 -13.01 -37.58 14.39
C GLY A 421 -12.28 -38.12 13.15
N HIS A 422 -12.29 -37.39 12.03
CA HIS A 422 -11.64 -37.77 10.77
C HIS A 422 -10.90 -36.57 10.18
N GLY A 423 -9.73 -36.82 9.58
CA GLY A 423 -8.95 -35.80 8.88
C GLY A 423 -9.72 -35.18 7.71
N PRO A 424 -9.25 -34.04 7.17
CA PRO A 424 -9.96 -33.36 6.10
C PRO A 424 -10.06 -34.28 4.87
N GLY A 425 -11.27 -34.44 4.32
CA GLY A 425 -11.45 -35.19 3.07
C GLY A 425 -10.60 -34.58 1.97
N GLY A 426 -9.94 -35.42 1.15
CA GLY A 426 -8.98 -34.96 0.14
C GLY A 426 -9.55 -33.92 -0.84
N ALA A 427 -10.81 -34.07 -1.22
CA ALA A 427 -11.52 -33.11 -2.09
C ALA A 427 -11.72 -31.74 -1.41
N ALA A 428 -12.07 -31.73 -0.12
CA ALA A 428 -12.25 -30.49 0.63
C ALA A 428 -10.92 -29.76 0.84
N LEU A 429 -9.85 -30.51 1.13
CA LEU A 429 -8.50 -29.96 1.22
C LEU A 429 -8.03 -29.38 -0.13
N ALA A 430 -8.28 -30.08 -1.23
CA ALA A 430 -7.97 -29.56 -2.57
C ALA A 430 -8.78 -28.29 -2.87
N GLY A 431 -10.06 -28.25 -2.52
CA GLY A 431 -10.93 -27.08 -2.68
C GLY A 431 -10.41 -25.84 -1.95
N VAL A 432 -10.04 -25.96 -0.67
CA VAL A 432 -9.50 -24.82 0.10
C VAL A 432 -8.15 -24.35 -0.44
N LEU A 433 -7.28 -25.26 -0.91
CA LEU A 433 -6.01 -24.89 -1.53
C LEU A 433 -6.22 -24.15 -2.85
N LEU A 434 -7.15 -24.61 -3.70
CA LEU A 434 -7.53 -23.91 -4.92
C LEU A 434 -8.11 -22.52 -4.62
N LEU A 435 -8.96 -22.40 -3.61
CA LEU A 435 -9.45 -21.10 -3.15
C LEU A 435 -8.31 -20.21 -2.65
N GLY A 436 -7.30 -20.77 -1.96
CA GLY A 436 -6.07 -20.06 -1.62
C GLY A 436 -5.35 -19.50 -2.84
N VAL A 437 -5.22 -20.28 -3.92
CA VAL A 437 -4.67 -19.79 -5.21
C VAL A 437 -5.50 -18.62 -5.73
N VAL A 438 -6.83 -18.75 -5.77
CA VAL A 438 -7.75 -17.69 -6.24
C VAL A 438 -7.56 -16.40 -5.45
N LEU A 439 -7.64 -16.47 -4.11
CA LEU A 439 -7.56 -15.28 -3.26
C LEU A 439 -6.19 -14.61 -3.36
N TRP A 440 -5.11 -15.39 -3.30
CA TRP A 440 -3.76 -14.82 -3.32
C TRP A 440 -3.40 -14.21 -4.68
N THR A 441 -3.73 -14.88 -5.79
CA THR A 441 -3.48 -14.34 -7.14
C THR A 441 -4.35 -13.12 -7.45
N ALA A 442 -5.60 -13.09 -6.97
CA ALA A 442 -6.47 -11.94 -7.12
C ALA A 442 -5.99 -10.73 -6.29
N LEU A 443 -5.52 -10.94 -5.05
CA LEU A 443 -4.85 -9.91 -4.25
C LEU A 443 -3.57 -9.40 -4.92
N LEU A 444 -2.82 -10.29 -5.56
CA LEU A 444 -1.63 -9.91 -6.32
C LEU A 444 -2.00 -9.01 -7.50
N LEU A 445 -3.00 -9.38 -8.30
CA LEU A 445 -3.51 -8.52 -9.39
C LEU A 445 -4.00 -7.17 -8.85
N GLN A 446 -4.69 -7.15 -7.71
CA GLN A 446 -5.11 -5.92 -7.05
C GLN A 446 -3.90 -5.04 -6.66
N ALA A 447 -2.86 -5.62 -6.07
CA ALA A 447 -1.67 -4.90 -5.64
C ALA A 447 -0.89 -4.26 -6.81
N PHE A 448 -1.01 -4.82 -8.01
CA PHE A 448 -0.42 -4.32 -9.26
C PHE A 448 -1.42 -3.51 -10.11
N GLY A 449 -2.57 -3.12 -9.56
CA GLY A 449 -3.55 -2.24 -10.22
C GLY A 449 -4.47 -2.92 -11.25
N ALA A 450 -4.39 -4.24 -11.41
CA ALA A 450 -5.25 -5.05 -12.29
C ALA A 450 -6.53 -5.55 -11.57
N VAL A 451 -7.07 -4.75 -10.64
CA VAL A 451 -8.19 -5.13 -9.78
C VAL A 451 -9.46 -5.47 -10.55
N THR A 452 -9.73 -4.85 -11.70
CA THR A 452 -10.95 -5.13 -12.47
C THR A 452 -11.00 -6.57 -12.93
N SER A 453 -9.86 -7.12 -13.40
CA SER A 453 -9.78 -8.52 -13.81
C SER A 453 -10.00 -9.46 -12.62
N ALA A 454 -9.37 -9.15 -11.48
CA ALA A 454 -9.58 -9.90 -10.23
C ALA A 454 -11.05 -9.87 -9.78
N ALA A 455 -11.67 -8.68 -9.77
CA ALA A 455 -13.07 -8.50 -9.38
C ALA A 455 -14.03 -9.29 -10.27
N VAL A 456 -13.85 -9.24 -11.59
CA VAL A 456 -14.69 -9.97 -12.55
C VAL A 456 -14.60 -11.48 -12.30
N VAL A 457 -13.39 -12.03 -12.16
CA VAL A 457 -13.21 -13.47 -11.93
C VAL A 457 -13.78 -13.90 -10.58
N CYS A 458 -13.51 -13.16 -9.50
CA CYS A 458 -14.06 -13.48 -8.17
C CYS A 458 -15.58 -13.37 -8.12
N CYS A 459 -16.18 -12.35 -8.76
CA CYS A 459 -17.65 -12.23 -8.83
C CYS A 459 -18.28 -13.33 -9.68
N ALA A 460 -17.66 -13.68 -10.82
CA ALA A 460 -18.14 -14.78 -11.66
C ALA A 460 -18.05 -16.13 -10.94
N ALA A 461 -16.96 -16.37 -10.20
CA ALA A 461 -16.81 -17.56 -9.37
C ALA A 461 -17.86 -17.61 -8.26
N ALA A 462 -18.05 -16.51 -7.51
CA ALA A 462 -19.08 -16.41 -6.49
C ALA A 462 -20.49 -16.67 -7.04
N LEU A 463 -20.81 -16.13 -8.23
CA LEU A 463 -22.08 -16.39 -8.88
C LEU A 463 -22.20 -17.85 -9.32
N ALA A 464 -21.14 -18.44 -9.88
CA ALA A 464 -21.13 -19.83 -10.31
C ALA A 464 -21.34 -20.81 -9.14
N THR A 465 -20.79 -20.53 -7.94
CA THR A 465 -21.06 -21.34 -6.74
C THR A 465 -22.53 -21.34 -6.33
N VAL A 466 -23.27 -20.26 -6.62
CA VAL A 466 -24.70 -20.15 -6.30
C VAL A 466 -25.57 -20.78 -7.39
N LEU A 467 -25.19 -20.63 -8.67
CA LEU A 467 -25.99 -21.09 -9.80
C LEU A 467 -25.78 -22.56 -10.16
N VAL A 468 -24.64 -23.15 -9.79
CA VAL A 468 -24.28 -24.53 -10.17
C VAL A 468 -24.00 -25.36 -8.92
N PRO A 469 -25.03 -25.97 -8.32
CA PRO A 469 -24.87 -26.83 -7.15
C PRO A 469 -23.87 -27.98 -7.42
N GLY A 470 -22.93 -28.21 -6.51
CA GLY A 470 -21.93 -29.29 -6.61
C GLY A 470 -20.68 -28.95 -7.43
N ALA A 471 -20.62 -27.78 -8.08
CA ALA A 471 -19.41 -27.29 -8.74
C ALA A 471 -18.51 -26.45 -7.81
N ASP A 472 -19.02 -26.10 -6.64
CA ASP A 472 -18.47 -25.18 -5.65
C ASP A 472 -17.18 -25.68 -4.99
N LEU A 473 -17.07 -26.99 -4.76
CA LEU A 473 -15.93 -27.54 -4.02
C LEU A 473 -14.62 -27.54 -4.82
N LEU A 474 -14.67 -27.87 -6.12
CA LEU A 474 -13.47 -28.07 -6.94
C LEU A 474 -13.52 -27.37 -8.29
N LEU A 475 -14.62 -27.48 -9.03
CA LEU A 475 -14.68 -27.01 -10.42
C LEU A 475 -14.56 -25.49 -10.51
N VAL A 476 -15.36 -24.76 -9.73
CA VAL A 476 -15.35 -23.29 -9.70
C VAL A 476 -14.00 -22.74 -9.22
N PRO A 477 -13.44 -23.15 -8.07
CA PRO A 477 -12.15 -22.63 -7.62
C PRO A 477 -10.99 -23.06 -8.54
N ALA A 478 -11.04 -24.24 -9.17
CA ALA A 478 -10.04 -24.64 -10.16
C ALA A 478 -10.07 -23.76 -11.42
N ALA A 479 -11.26 -23.52 -11.99
CA ALA A 479 -11.41 -22.67 -13.16
C ALA A 479 -10.95 -21.23 -12.88
N ALA A 480 -11.37 -20.67 -11.74
CA ALA A 480 -10.95 -19.34 -11.32
C ALA A 480 -9.44 -19.26 -11.08
N ALA A 481 -8.83 -20.28 -10.46
CA ALA A 481 -7.39 -20.33 -10.24
C ALA A 481 -6.59 -20.34 -11.55
N VAL A 482 -6.99 -21.15 -12.54
CA VAL A 482 -6.36 -21.20 -13.86
C VAL A 482 -6.43 -19.84 -14.54
N VAL A 483 -7.61 -19.21 -14.55
CA VAL A 483 -7.79 -17.89 -15.16
C VAL A 483 -6.93 -16.82 -14.49
N LEU A 484 -6.93 -16.76 -13.15
CA LEU A 484 -6.16 -15.76 -12.41
C LEU A 484 -4.64 -15.96 -12.54
N VAL A 485 -4.15 -17.19 -12.48
CA VAL A 485 -2.73 -17.50 -12.72
C VAL A 485 -2.32 -17.09 -14.14
N GLY A 486 -3.16 -17.41 -15.14
CA GLY A 486 -2.94 -16.98 -16.53
C GLY A 486 -2.88 -15.45 -16.67
N LEU A 487 -3.81 -14.73 -16.03
CA LEU A 487 -3.83 -13.27 -16.01
C LEU A 487 -2.59 -12.69 -15.31
N VAL A 488 -2.14 -13.25 -14.19
CA VAL A 488 -0.91 -12.83 -13.52
C VAL A 488 0.29 -12.99 -14.45
N CYS A 489 0.46 -14.15 -15.08
CA CYS A 489 1.56 -14.40 -16.02
C CYS A 489 1.54 -13.42 -17.21
N ALA A 490 0.34 -13.16 -17.78
CA ALA A 490 0.19 -12.26 -18.92
C ALA A 490 0.41 -10.78 -18.56
N LEU A 491 -0.12 -10.33 -17.42
CA LEU A 491 -0.10 -8.92 -17.02
C LEU A 491 1.20 -8.54 -16.32
N LEU A 492 1.64 -9.32 -15.33
CA LEU A 492 2.81 -9.03 -14.49
C LEU A 492 4.12 -9.51 -15.11
N GLY A 493 4.08 -10.38 -16.13
CA GLY A 493 5.27 -10.70 -16.95
C GLY A 493 5.72 -9.56 -17.86
N ARG A 494 4.95 -8.46 -17.96
CA ARG A 494 5.33 -7.27 -18.72
C ARG A 494 6.12 -6.32 -17.83
N VAL A 495 7.25 -5.82 -18.34
CA VAL A 495 8.09 -4.83 -17.66
C VAL A 495 7.30 -3.58 -17.24
N THR A 496 6.33 -3.16 -18.06
CA THR A 496 5.49 -1.99 -17.79
C THR A 496 4.60 -2.12 -16.56
N ALA A 497 4.35 -3.34 -16.07
CA ALA A 497 3.56 -3.56 -14.86
C ALA A 497 4.30 -3.21 -13.56
N HIS A 498 5.62 -2.97 -13.62
CA HIS A 498 6.48 -2.72 -12.45
C HIS A 498 7.03 -1.28 -12.41
N ARG A 499 6.44 -0.39 -13.20
CA ARG A 499 6.65 1.07 -13.13
C ARG A 499 5.75 1.68 -12.07
#